data_AF-A0A392S1E5-F1
#
_entry.id   AF-A0A392S1E5-F1
#
_cell.length_a   1.000
_cell.length_b   1.000
_cell.length_c   1.000
_cell.angle_alpha   90.00
_cell.angle_beta   90.00
_cell.angle_gamma   90.00
#
_symmetry.space_group_name_H-M   'P 1'
#
loop_
_entity.id
_entity.type
_entity.pdbx_description
1 polymer ?
#
loop_
_entity_poly.entity_id
_entity_poly.type
_entity_poly.pdbx_seq_one_letter_code
_entity_poly.pdbx_strand_id
1 'polypeptide(L)'
;MNVLDVKGEEGGLSVEEMEEIHFLSSHVMSLSKLNCINHWQKSRLGWLKDGDANSKFFHGVMSSRKRGNAIHSLVVNGSQVEGVLG
;
A
#
# COMPACT_ATOMS: atom_id res chain seq x y z
N MET A 1 13.71 13.46 -22.40
CA MET A 1 13.98 12.33 -23.32
C MET A 1 15.48 12.11 -23.32
N ASN A 2 15.96 10.88 -23.11
CA ASN A 2 17.41 10.58 -23.16
C ASN A 2 17.92 10.83 -24.59
N VAL A 3 19.14 11.34 -24.74
CA VAL A 3 19.75 11.60 -26.05
C VAL A 3 19.82 10.32 -26.90
N LEU A 4 20.07 9.18 -26.28
CA LEU A 4 20.08 7.88 -26.96
C LEU A 4 18.68 7.38 -27.31
N ASP A 5 17.64 7.73 -26.54
CA ASP A 5 16.25 7.38 -26.87
C ASP A 5 15.83 8.07 -28.17
N VAL A 6 16.13 9.36 -28.30
CA VAL A 6 15.81 10.15 -29.50
C VAL A 6 16.57 9.65 -30.72
N LYS A 7 17.86 9.35 -30.56
CA LYS A 7 18.73 8.88 -31.66
C LYS A 7 18.36 7.48 -32.15
N GLY A 8 17.92 6.61 -31.24
CA GLY A 8 17.39 5.28 -31.58
C GLY A 8 16.12 5.34 -32.43
N GLU A 9 15.26 6.34 -32.21
CA GLU A 9 14.05 6.57 -33.00
C GLU A 9 14.35 7.15 -34.40
N GLU A 10 15.45 7.89 -34.56
CA GLU A 10 15.76 8.64 -35.80
C GLU A 10 16.73 7.93 -36.77
N GLY A 11 17.51 6.93 -36.35
CA GLY A 11 18.50 6.33 -37.28
C GLY A 11 19.30 5.11 -36.82
N GLY A 12 18.98 4.51 -35.68
CA GLY A 12 19.70 3.35 -35.13
C GLY A 12 20.94 3.73 -34.32
N LEU A 13 21.25 2.90 -33.32
CA LEU A 13 22.34 3.11 -32.36
C LEU A 13 23.64 2.43 -32.82
N SER A 14 24.79 2.97 -32.43
CA SER A 14 26.06 2.25 -32.59
C SER A 14 26.09 1.04 -31.65
N VAL A 15 27.02 0.11 -31.90
CA VAL A 15 27.20 -1.08 -31.04
C VAL A 15 27.60 -0.66 -29.63
N GLU A 16 28.48 0.32 -29.50
CA GLU A 16 28.94 0.87 -28.22
C GLU A 16 27.80 1.53 -27.44
N GLU A 17 26.94 2.32 -28.13
CA GLU A 17 25.77 2.95 -27.53
C GLU A 17 24.75 1.89 -27.06
N MET A 18 24.58 0.80 -27.82
CA MET A 18 23.72 -0.31 -27.46
C MET A 18 24.25 -1.07 -26.23
N GLU A 19 25.55 -1.32 -26.18
CA GLU A 19 26.22 -1.94 -25.02
C GLU A 19 26.09 -1.08 -23.76
N GLU A 20 26.24 0.23 -23.88
CA GLU A 20 26.06 1.18 -22.78
C GLU A 20 24.63 1.13 -22.24
N ILE A 21 23.62 1.16 -23.12
CA ILE A 21 22.21 1.04 -22.72
C ILE A 21 21.94 -0.28 -22.01
N HIS A 22 22.45 -1.39 -22.54
CA HIS A 22 22.27 -2.70 -21.92
C HIS A 22 22.91 -2.75 -20.53
N PHE A 23 24.12 -2.21 -20.39
CA PHE A 23 24.80 -2.14 -19.11
C PHE A 23 24.02 -1.28 -18.10
N LEU A 24 23.67 -0.05 -18.47
CA LEU A 24 22.94 0.86 -17.59
C LEU A 24 21.56 0.32 -17.22
N SER A 25 20.84 -0.28 -18.17
CA SER A 25 19.55 -0.92 -17.92
C SER A 25 19.69 -2.08 -16.92
N SER A 26 20.70 -2.94 -17.10
CA SER A 26 20.98 -4.03 -16.16
C SER A 26 21.29 -3.51 -14.75
N HIS A 27 22.04 -2.40 -14.66
CA HIS A 27 22.41 -1.78 -13.41
C HIS A 27 21.18 -1.18 -12.70
N VAL A 28 20.35 -0.42 -13.42
CA VAL A 28 19.09 0.14 -12.91
C VAL A 28 18.15 -0.97 -12.42
N MET A 29 18.01 -2.05 -13.18
CA MET A 29 17.21 -3.20 -12.77
C MET A 29 17.73 -3.84 -11.48
N SER A 30 19.06 -3.98 -11.34
CA SER A 30 19.69 -4.53 -10.13
C SER A 30 19.43 -3.64 -8.91
N LEU A 31 19.56 -2.32 -9.04
CA LEU A 31 19.31 -1.36 -7.97
C LEU A 31 17.84 -1.34 -7.56
N SER A 32 16.91 -1.38 -8.53
CA SER A 32 15.47 -1.48 -8.27
C SER A 32 15.10 -2.74 -7.50
N LYS A 33 15.72 -3.89 -7.82
CA LYS A 33 15.53 -5.13 -7.06
C LYS A 33 16.00 -4.98 -5.62
N LEU A 34 17.20 -4.41 -5.40
CA LEU A 34 17.73 -4.17 -4.07
C LEU A 34 16.83 -3.21 -3.26
N ASN A 35 16.35 -2.14 -3.89
CA ASN A 35 15.42 -1.20 -3.26
C ASN A 35 14.11 -1.90 -2.86
N CYS A 36 13.54 -2.72 -3.73
CA CYS A 36 12.33 -3.49 -3.42
C CYS A 36 12.54 -4.41 -2.21
N ILE A 37 13.65 -5.14 -2.17
CA ILE A 37 14.01 -5.99 -1.03
C ILE A 37 14.17 -5.15 0.24
N ASN A 38 14.84 -3.99 0.16
CA ASN A 38 15.02 -3.09 1.29
C ASN A 38 13.68 -2.57 1.84
N HIS A 39 12.77 -2.16 0.96
CA HIS A 39 11.43 -1.73 1.34
C HIS A 39 10.63 -2.85 1.99
N TRP A 40 10.69 -4.05 1.45
CA TRP A 40 10.04 -5.22 2.02
C TRP A 40 10.55 -5.54 3.42
N GLN A 41 11.88 -5.53 3.61
CA GLN A 41 12.52 -5.74 4.91
C GLN A 41 12.12 -4.67 5.92
N LYS A 42 12.15 -3.39 5.53
CA LYS A 42 11.74 -2.26 6.39
C LYS A 42 10.27 -2.37 6.81
N SER A 43 9.38 -2.69 5.87
CA SER A 43 7.96 -2.90 6.15
C SER A 43 7.75 -4.04 7.15
N ARG A 44 8.43 -5.17 6.95
CA ARG A 44 8.36 -6.33 7.85
C ARG A 44 8.88 -6.02 9.26
N LEU A 45 9.97 -5.25 9.36
CA LEU A 45 10.48 -4.77 10.64
C LEU A 45 9.48 -3.84 11.34
N GLY A 46 8.86 -2.93 10.60
CA GLY A 46 7.78 -2.06 11.09
C GLY A 46 6.62 -2.88 11.65
N TRP A 47 6.13 -3.86 10.89
CA TRP A 47 5.08 -4.79 11.32
C TRP A 47 5.46 -5.58 12.58
N LEU A 48 6.71 -6.05 12.68
CA LEU A 48 7.14 -6.82 13.85
C LEU A 48 7.24 -5.93 15.10
N LYS A 49 7.68 -4.69 14.94
CA LYS A 49 7.86 -3.72 16.03
C LYS A 49 6.53 -3.15 16.51
N ASP A 50 5.72 -2.68 15.58
CA ASP A 50 4.53 -1.89 15.87
C ASP A 50 3.26 -2.78 15.92
N GLY A 51 3.37 -4.03 15.47
CA GLY A 51 2.23 -4.94 15.31
C GLY A 51 1.21 -4.40 14.32
N ASP A 52 -0.05 -4.79 14.47
CA ASP A 52 -1.15 -4.12 13.78
C ASP A 52 -1.51 -2.81 14.51
N ALA A 53 -0.66 -1.80 14.35
CA ALA A 53 -0.89 -0.46 14.91
C ALA A 53 -2.17 0.19 14.36
N ASN A 54 -2.60 -0.23 13.15
CA ASN A 54 -3.77 0.32 12.47
C ASN A 54 -5.09 -0.19 13.07
N SER A 55 -5.07 -1.41 13.61
CA SER A 55 -6.23 -1.99 14.30
C SER A 55 -6.72 -1.14 15.47
N LYS A 56 -5.85 -0.53 16.29
CA LYS A 56 -6.32 0.29 17.43
C LYS A 56 -7.19 1.48 17.01
N PHE A 57 -6.78 2.20 15.96
CA PHE A 57 -7.53 3.35 15.46
C PHE A 57 -8.90 2.92 14.92
N PHE A 58 -8.92 1.93 14.02
CA PHE A 58 -10.16 1.46 13.43
C PHE A 58 -11.06 0.73 14.43
N HIS A 59 -10.51 -0.06 15.35
CA HIS A 59 -11.29 -0.63 16.46
C HIS A 59 -11.88 0.46 17.36
N GLY A 60 -11.14 1.53 17.63
CA GLY A 60 -11.66 2.68 18.37
C GLY A 60 -12.85 3.34 17.67
N VAL A 61 -12.71 3.61 16.36
CA VAL A 61 -13.80 4.18 15.54
C VAL A 61 -15.01 3.24 15.51
N MET A 62 -14.80 1.95 15.27
CA MET A 62 -15.86 0.94 15.21
C MET A 62 -16.55 0.75 16.55
N SER A 63 -15.81 0.74 17.65
CA SER A 63 -16.37 0.64 19.01
C SER A 63 -17.20 1.87 19.36
N SER A 64 -16.74 3.06 18.96
CA SER A 64 -17.50 4.31 19.14
C SER A 64 -18.81 4.28 18.34
N ARG A 65 -18.76 3.85 17.07
CA ARG A 65 -19.96 3.66 16.24
C ARG A 65 -20.90 2.60 16.81
N LYS A 66 -20.39 1.46 17.27
CA LYS A 66 -21.19 0.40 17.90
C LYS A 66 -21.95 0.95 19.10
N ARG A 67 -21.29 1.73 19.96
CA ARG A 67 -21.92 2.37 21.13
C ARG A 67 -22.95 3.41 20.72
N GLY A 68 -22.65 4.26 19.73
CA GLY A 68 -23.59 5.30 19.27
C GLY A 68 -24.80 4.75 18.50
N ASN A 69 -24.64 3.62 17.82
CA ASN A 69 -25.68 2.98 17.02
C ASN A 69 -26.39 1.84 17.78
N ALA A 70 -26.13 1.67 19.08
CA ALA A 70 -26.80 0.68 19.88
C ALA A 70 -28.29 1.04 19.99
N ILE A 71 -29.15 0.16 19.48
CA ILE A 71 -30.59 0.31 19.61
C ILE A 71 -30.99 -0.24 20.98
N HIS A 72 -31.34 0.65 21.90
CA HIS A 72 -31.73 0.26 23.26
C HIS A 72 -33.19 -0.19 23.36
N SER A 73 -34.11 0.43 22.61
CA SER A 73 -35.49 -0.05 22.54
C SER A 73 -36.16 0.36 21.23
N LEU A 74 -37.21 -0.36 20.86
CA LEU A 74 -38.03 -0.13 19.67
C LEU A 74 -39.50 -0.14 20.08
N VAL A 75 -40.32 0.67 19.41
CA VAL A 75 -41.78 0.62 19.59
C VAL A 75 -42.39 -0.13 18.41
N VAL A 76 -43.08 -1.22 18.71
CA VAL A 76 -43.77 -2.05 17.72
C VAL A 76 -45.25 -2.13 18.11
N ASN A 77 -46.13 -1.64 17.24
CA ASN A 77 -47.58 -1.61 17.46
C ASN A 77 -47.99 -0.97 18.81
N GLY A 78 -47.28 0.09 19.22
CA GLY A 78 -47.56 0.82 20.46
C GLY A 78 -46.97 0.18 21.73
N SER A 79 -46.32 -0.99 21.63
CA SER A 79 -45.64 -1.64 22.75
C SER A 79 -44.13 -1.46 22.64
N GLN A 80 -43.48 -1.11 23.76
CA GLN A 80 -42.02 -0.97 23.82
C GLN A 80 -41.36 -2.35 23.93
N VAL A 81 -40.36 -2.59 23.09
CA VAL A 81 -39.55 -3.80 23.05
C VAL A 81 -38.10 -3.39 23.30
N GLU A 82 -37.46 -4.01 24.29
CA GLU A 82 -36.03 -3.77 24.58
C GLU A 82 -35.14 -4.36 23.47
N GLY A 83 -34.05 -3.66 23.19
CA GLY A 83 -33.01 -4.09 22.27
C GLY A 83 -32.12 -5.17 22.86
N VAL A 84 -31.47 -5.96 22.01
CA VAL A 84 -30.52 -6.98 22.45
C VAL A 84 -29.21 -6.31 22.86
N LEU A 85 -28.75 -6.54 24.09
CA LEU A 85 -27.42 -6.14 24.54
C LEU A 85 -26.37 -6.94 23.76
N GLY A 86 -25.46 -6.24 23.08
CA GLY A 86 -24.41 -6.83 22.24
C GLY A 86 -22.99 -6.44 22.64
#